data_AF-A0A174VE89-F1
#
_entry.id   AF-A0A174VE89-F1
#
_cell.length_a   1.000
_cell.length_b   1.000
_cell.length_c   1.000
_cell.angle_alpha   90.00
_cell.angle_beta   90.00
_cell.angle_gamma   90.00
#
_symmetry.space_group_name_H-M   'P 1'
#
loop_
_entity.id
_entity.type
_entity.pdbx_description
1 polymer ?
#
loop_
_entity_poly.entity_id
_entity_poly.type
_entity_poly.pdbx_seq_one_letter_code
_entity_poly.pdbx_strand_id
1 'polypeptide(L)'
;MNKIRKHLYLNEDSCEYIIKYKEKYNIRSESETIEKIIEENKRKSDITNEFLIDMIVEKVSNNVKASLTPLKKAINTSDKNSKIILELLNGKFIKEEVGLIFSIDEKKSPALEKAERVINEKIVSQRTSKLDKEY
;
A
#
# COMPACT_ATOMS: atom_id res chain seq x y z
N MET A 1 37.62 -10.75 21.37
CA MET A 1 36.89 -12.03 21.24
C MET A 1 37.89 -13.17 21.26
N ASN A 2 37.55 -14.31 21.86
CA ASN A 2 38.41 -15.48 21.86
C ASN A 2 38.42 -16.13 20.47
N LYS A 3 39.62 -16.42 19.94
CA LYS A 3 39.78 -17.11 18.65
C LYS A 3 39.65 -18.62 18.84
N ILE A 4 38.83 -19.26 18.00
CA ILE A 4 38.64 -20.71 17.98
C ILE A 4 39.36 -21.27 16.76
N ARG A 5 40.24 -22.25 16.95
CA ARG A 5 40.91 -22.94 15.84
C ARG A 5 39.93 -23.88 15.14
N LYS A 6 39.83 -23.76 13.82
CA LYS A 6 38.95 -24.59 12.98
C LYS A 6 39.76 -25.14 11.81
N HIS A 7 39.63 -26.44 11.53
CA HIS A 7 40.22 -27.06 10.35
C HIS A 7 39.13 -27.19 9.28
N LEU A 8 39.39 -26.68 8.08
CA LEU A 8 38.38 -26.52 7.03
C LEU A 8 38.99 -26.93 5.69
N TYR A 9 38.16 -27.44 4.80
CA TYR A 9 38.52 -27.62 3.40
C TYR A 9 37.79 -26.56 2.57
N LEU A 10 38.54 -25.86 1.72
CA LEU A 10 38.03 -24.84 0.81
C LEU A 10 38.38 -25.25 -0.62
N ASN A 11 37.58 -24.82 -1.58
CA ASN A 11 37.93 -24.99 -2.98
C ASN A 11 39.06 -24.02 -3.36
N GLU A 12 39.75 -24.32 -4.46
CA GLU A 12 40.89 -23.55 -4.95
C GLU A 12 40.53 -22.08 -5.20
N ASP A 13 39.36 -21.83 -5.80
CA ASP A 13 38.82 -20.48 -6.05
C ASP A 13 38.66 -19.66 -4.75
N SER A 14 38.18 -20.28 -3.66
CA SER A 14 38.04 -19.58 -2.38
C SER A 14 39.39 -19.25 -1.76
N CYS A 15 40.36 -20.17 -1.87
CA CYS A 15 41.72 -19.93 -1.42
C CYS A 15 42.36 -18.77 -2.19
N GLU A 16 42.25 -18.77 -3.53
CA GLU A 16 42.71 -17.67 -4.37
C GLU A 16 42.05 -16.35 -4.01
N TYR A 17 40.73 -16.36 -3.79
CA TYR A 17 39.99 -15.17 -3.40
C TYR A 17 40.50 -14.59 -2.08
N ILE A 18 40.73 -15.43 -1.06
CA ILE A 18 41.26 -15.01 0.24
C ILE A 18 42.66 -14.39 0.09
N ILE A 19 43.53 -14.99 -0.73
CA ILE A 19 44.89 -14.47 -0.98
C ILE A 19 44.82 -13.10 -1.67
N LYS A 20 44.07 -12.99 -2.77
CA LYS A 20 43.88 -11.72 -3.49
C LYS A 20 43.30 -10.63 -2.58
N TYR A 21 42.36 -10.99 -1.71
CA TYR A 21 41.78 -10.07 -0.73
C TYR A 21 42.80 -9.62 0.32
N LYS A 22 43.57 -10.57 0.86
CA LYS A 22 44.64 -10.29 1.83
C LYS A 22 45.66 -9.31 1.27
N GLU A 23 46.11 -9.52 0.04
CA GLU A 23 47.05 -8.64 -0.64
C GLU A 23 46.46 -7.24 -0.88
N LYS A 24 45.23 -7.19 -1.43
CA LYS A 24 44.53 -5.94 -1.72
C LYS A 24 44.36 -5.04 -0.48
N TYR A 25 44.13 -5.63 0.70
CA TYR A 25 43.92 -4.90 1.94
C TYR A 25 45.11 -4.96 2.91
N ASN A 26 46.24 -5.49 2.46
CA ASN A 26 47.50 -5.65 3.21
C ASN A 26 47.32 -6.26 4.61
N ILE A 27 46.56 -7.35 4.69
CA ILE A 27 46.21 -8.03 5.95
C ILE A 27 47.29 -9.06 6.31
N ARG A 28 47.62 -9.18 7.60
CA ARG A 28 48.75 -10.00 8.06
C ARG A 28 48.49 -11.50 7.97
N SER A 29 47.25 -11.93 8.20
CA SER A 29 46.88 -13.35 8.23
C SER A 29 45.63 -13.65 7.43
N GLU A 30 45.53 -14.88 6.92
CA GLU A 30 44.34 -15.37 6.24
C GLU A 30 43.15 -15.48 7.20
N SER A 31 43.39 -15.86 8.47
CA SER A 31 42.34 -15.89 9.50
C SER A 31 41.68 -14.52 9.69
N GLU A 32 42.48 -13.47 9.78
CA GLU A 32 41.99 -12.08 9.90
C GLU A 32 41.31 -11.61 8.61
N THR A 33 41.77 -12.09 7.47
CA THR A 33 41.14 -11.82 6.17
C THR A 33 39.74 -12.44 6.09
N ILE A 34 39.59 -13.70 6.53
CA ILE A 34 38.31 -14.41 6.59
C ILE A 34 37.35 -13.72 7.56
N GLU A 35 37.82 -13.34 8.76
CA GLU A 35 37.00 -12.58 9.72
C GLU A 35 36.47 -11.28 9.11
N LYS A 36 37.34 -10.53 8.41
CA LYS A 36 36.95 -9.28 7.74
C LYS A 36 35.95 -9.49 6.61
N ILE A 37 36.14 -10.53 5.79
CA ILE A 37 35.18 -10.90 4.73
C ILE A 37 33.81 -11.24 5.33
N ILE A 38 33.78 -11.97 6.45
CA ILE A 38 32.53 -12.32 7.16
C ILE A 38 31.86 -11.07 7.73
N GLU A 39 32.61 -10.17 8.36
CA GLU A 39 32.06 -8.91 8.88
C GLU A 39 31.51 -8.01 7.77
N GLU A 40 32.20 -7.92 6.64
CA GLU A 40 31.73 -7.16 5.49
C GLU A 40 30.48 -7.79 4.86
N ASN A 41 30.41 -9.12 4.78
CA ASN A 41 29.22 -9.80 4.28
C ASN A 41 28.02 -9.59 5.21
N LYS A 42 28.22 -9.64 6.53
CA LYS A 42 27.15 -9.32 7.50
C LYS A 42 26.67 -7.88 7.36
N ARG A 43 27.60 -6.92 7.28
CA ARG A 43 27.25 -5.50 7.06
C ARG A 43 26.54 -5.29 5.73
N LYS A 44 27.00 -5.93 4.65
CA LYS A 44 26.34 -5.87 3.34
C LYS A 44 24.96 -6.50 3.40
N SER A 45 24.77 -7.66 4.03
CA SER A 45 23.44 -8.28 4.14
C SER A 45 22.47 -7.39 4.91
N ASP A 46 22.92 -6.78 5.99
CA ASP A 46 22.07 -5.91 6.82
C ASP A 46 21.68 -4.63 6.07
N ILE A 47 22.65 -3.94 5.46
CA ILE A 47 22.41 -2.72 4.66
C ILE A 47 21.56 -3.02 3.42
N THR A 48 21.82 -4.14 2.74
CA THR A 48 21.05 -4.52 1.54
C THR A 48 19.62 -4.89 1.92
N ASN A 49 19.41 -5.55 3.06
CA ASN A 49 18.07 -5.88 3.54
C ASN A 49 17.29 -4.64 3.97
N GLU A 50 17.91 -3.70 4.68
CA GLU A 50 17.26 -2.44 5.09
C GLU A 50 16.89 -1.59 3.87
N PHE A 51 17.80 -1.44 2.92
CA PHE A 51 17.52 -0.73 1.66
C PHE A 51 16.43 -1.40 0.82
N LEU A 52 16.40 -2.74 0.78
CA LEU A 52 15.33 -3.50 0.12
C LEU A 52 13.98 -3.31 0.83
N ILE A 53 13.96 -3.30 2.17
CA ILE A 53 12.76 -3.05 2.97
C ILE A 53 12.23 -1.64 2.67
N ASP A 54 13.10 -0.63 2.66
CA ASP A 54 12.70 0.76 2.37
C ASP A 54 12.12 0.89 0.96
N MET A 55 12.75 0.26 -0.05
CA MET A 55 12.20 0.24 -1.41
C MET A 55 10.84 -0.47 -1.48
N ILE A 56 10.64 -1.55 -0.73
CA ILE A 56 9.36 -2.24 -0.66
C ILE A 56 8.31 -1.34 -0.01
N VAL A 57 8.62 -0.72 1.13
CA VAL A 57 7.73 0.20 1.84
C VAL A 57 7.34 1.38 0.95
N GLU A 58 8.31 1.97 0.26
CA GLU A 58 8.06 3.07 -0.67
C GLU A 58 7.17 2.63 -1.83
N LYS A 59 7.48 1.49 -2.46
CA LYS A 59 6.69 0.98 -3.60
C LYS A 59 5.27 0.62 -3.20
N VAL A 60 5.08 0.01 -2.03
CA VAL A 60 3.75 -0.29 -1.47
C VAL A 60 3.00 1.01 -1.17
N SER A 61 3.63 1.97 -0.50
CA SER A 61 3.02 3.27 -0.17
C SER A 61 2.60 4.03 -1.43
N ASN A 62 3.44 4.06 -2.46
CA ASN A 62 3.15 4.71 -3.74
C ASN A 62 2.00 4.02 -4.48
N ASN A 63 1.97 2.69 -4.52
CA ASN A 63 0.86 1.94 -5.12
C ASN A 63 -0.47 2.20 -4.40
N VAL A 64 -0.46 2.20 -3.06
CA VAL A 64 -1.65 2.51 -2.26
C VAL A 64 -2.12 3.93 -2.53
N LYS A 65 -1.23 4.94 -2.49
CA LYS A 65 -1.57 6.33 -2.82
C LYS A 65 -2.13 6.48 -4.24
N ALA A 66 -1.55 5.77 -5.20
CA ALA A 66 -2.02 5.78 -6.58
C ALA A 66 -3.44 5.22 -6.69
N SER A 67 -3.79 4.16 -5.97
CA SER A 67 -5.16 3.62 -5.93
C SER A 67 -6.17 4.51 -5.21
N LEU A 68 -5.74 5.22 -4.16
CA LEU A 68 -6.62 6.09 -3.36
C LEU A 68 -6.91 7.43 -4.06
N THR A 69 -6.03 7.89 -4.95
CA THR A 69 -6.19 9.19 -5.62
C THR A 69 -7.44 9.25 -6.52
N PRO A 70 -7.71 8.26 -7.40
CA PRO A 70 -8.96 8.19 -8.15
C PRO A 70 -10.20 8.10 -7.25
N LEU A 71 -10.12 7.32 -6.16
CA LEU A 71 -11.21 7.20 -5.20
C LEU A 71 -11.54 8.56 -4.56
N LYS A 72 -10.53 9.31 -4.12
CA LYS A 72 -10.69 10.65 -3.56
C LYS A 72 -11.32 11.61 -4.58
N LYS A 73 -10.92 11.55 -5.84
CA LYS A 73 -11.53 12.35 -6.92
C LYS A 73 -13.01 11.99 -7.13
N ALA A 74 -13.34 10.69 -7.12
CA ALA A 74 -14.72 10.22 -7.24
C ALA A 74 -15.60 10.71 -6.08
N ILE A 75 -15.10 10.61 -4.84
CA ILE A 75 -15.77 11.11 -3.64
C ILE A 75 -16.00 12.62 -3.75
N ASN A 76 -14.96 13.40 -4.04
CA ASN A 76 -15.09 14.86 -4.18
C ASN A 76 -16.08 15.26 -5.27
N THR A 77 -16.14 14.51 -6.36
CA THR A 77 -17.11 14.76 -7.45
C THR A 77 -18.53 14.44 -6.99
N SER A 78 -18.73 13.33 -6.28
CA SER A 78 -20.01 12.98 -5.68
C SER A 78 -20.48 14.04 -4.69
N ASP A 79 -19.60 14.50 -3.79
CA ASP A 79 -19.92 15.53 -2.80
C ASP A 79 -20.29 16.86 -3.46
N LYS A 80 -19.53 17.26 -4.50
CA LYS A 80 -19.85 18.44 -5.31
C LYS A 80 -21.23 18.32 -5.95
N ASN A 81 -21.55 17.16 -6.54
CA ASN A 81 -22.84 16.93 -7.17
C ASN A 81 -23.98 16.95 -6.15
N SER A 82 -23.81 16.31 -4.99
CA SER A 82 -24.77 16.36 -3.88
C SER A 82 -25.02 17.80 -3.42
N LYS A 83 -23.97 18.61 -3.30
CA LYS A 83 -24.11 20.03 -2.95
C LYS A 83 -24.91 20.80 -4.01
N ILE A 84 -24.61 20.61 -5.30
CA ILE A 84 -25.37 21.24 -6.39
C ILE A 84 -26.85 20.84 -6.32
N ILE A 85 -27.16 19.57 -6.07
CA ILE A 85 -28.55 19.10 -5.93
C ILE A 85 -29.24 19.77 -4.74
N LEU A 86 -28.57 19.89 -3.59
CA LEU A 86 -29.11 20.60 -2.42
C LEU A 86 -29.43 22.07 -2.73
N GLU A 87 -28.54 22.78 -3.43
CA GLU A 87 -28.77 24.17 -3.84
C GLU A 87 -29.96 24.29 -4.82
N LEU A 88 -30.07 23.38 -5.78
CA LEU A 88 -31.19 23.35 -6.73
C LEU A 88 -32.53 23.07 -6.02
N LEU A 89 -32.55 22.13 -5.07
CA LEU A 89 -33.73 21.84 -4.25
C LEU A 89 -34.11 23.02 -3.37
N ASN A 90 -33.13 23.70 -2.77
CA ASN A 90 -33.37 24.90 -1.98
C ASN A 90 -34.02 26.01 -2.82
N GLY A 91 -33.46 26.31 -4.00
CA GLY A 91 -34.04 27.29 -4.92
C GLY A 91 -35.46 26.92 -5.37
N LYS A 92 -35.72 25.63 -5.60
CA LYS A 92 -37.07 25.12 -5.90
C LYS A 92 -38.03 25.34 -4.72
N PHE A 93 -37.63 24.97 -3.51
CA PHE A 93 -38.47 25.12 -2.31
C PHE A 93 -38.78 26.57 -1.98
N ILE A 94 -37.83 27.49 -2.17
CA ILE A 94 -38.07 28.93 -2.05
C ILE A 94 -39.13 29.39 -3.06
N LYS A 95 -39.00 28.97 -4.33
CA LYS A 95 -39.96 29.33 -5.39
C LYS A 95 -41.37 28.78 -5.14
N GLU A 96 -41.46 27.59 -4.56
CA GLU A 96 -42.73 26.92 -4.25
C GLU A 96 -43.29 27.31 -2.86
N GLU A 97 -42.63 28.25 -2.16
CA GLU A 97 -42.98 28.70 -0.80
C GLU A 97 -43.14 27.54 0.20
N VAL A 98 -42.31 26.50 0.04
CA VAL A 98 -42.34 25.31 0.90
C VAL A 98 -41.88 25.70 2.30
N GLY A 99 -42.76 25.50 3.28
CA GLY A 99 -42.49 25.71 4.70
C GLY A 99 -41.66 24.59 5.33
N LEU A 100 -41.90 24.32 6.61
CA LEU A 100 -41.21 23.25 7.33
C LEU A 100 -41.42 21.89 6.63
N ILE A 101 -40.32 21.21 6.34
CA ILE A 101 -40.32 19.85 5.80
C ILE A 101 -40.31 18.82 6.93
N PHE A 102 -40.98 17.69 6.72
CA PHE A 102 -40.88 16.56 7.64
C PHE A 102 -39.52 15.88 7.51
N SER A 103 -38.92 15.51 8.64
CA SER A 103 -37.75 14.62 8.65
C SER A 103 -38.15 13.19 8.29
N ILE A 104 -37.15 12.39 7.89
CA ILE A 104 -37.35 10.98 7.56
C ILE A 104 -37.85 10.18 8.77
N ASP A 105 -37.41 10.57 9.99
CA ASP A 105 -37.81 9.93 11.24
C ASP A 105 -39.26 10.25 11.63
N GLU A 106 -39.79 11.41 11.22
CA GLU A 106 -41.19 11.78 11.43
C GLU A 106 -42.11 11.13 10.40
N LYS A 107 -41.78 11.28 9.10
CA LYS A 107 -42.59 10.73 8.02
C LYS A 107 -41.80 10.59 6.73
N LYS A 108 -41.47 9.35 6.38
CA LYS A 108 -40.85 9.01 5.11
C LYS A 108 -41.85 9.08 3.96
N SER A 109 -41.44 9.65 2.82
CA SER A 109 -42.30 9.69 1.64
C SER A 109 -42.29 8.33 0.90
N PRO A 110 -43.43 7.88 0.34
CA PRO A 110 -43.46 6.66 -0.49
C PRO A 110 -42.52 6.71 -1.70
N ALA A 111 -42.27 7.92 -2.22
CA ALA A 111 -41.31 8.14 -3.29
C ALA A 111 -39.87 7.81 -2.85
N LEU A 112 -39.47 8.25 -1.64
CA LEU A 112 -38.15 7.95 -1.10
C LEU A 112 -37.99 6.46 -0.78
N GLU A 113 -39.01 5.81 -0.21
CA GLU A 113 -39.01 4.35 0.01
C GLU A 113 -38.80 3.56 -1.29
N LYS A 114 -39.53 3.93 -2.35
CA LYS A 114 -39.37 3.30 -3.66
C LYS A 114 -37.96 3.51 -4.23
N ALA A 115 -37.42 4.72 -4.11
CA ALA A 115 -36.09 5.05 -4.61
C ALA A 115 -35.00 4.23 -3.92
N GLU A 116 -35.03 4.15 -2.59
CA GLU A 116 -34.07 3.36 -1.81
C GLU A 116 -34.11 1.88 -2.18
N ARG A 117 -35.30 1.29 -2.28
CA ARG A 117 -35.45 -0.11 -2.69
C ARG A 117 -34.77 -0.38 -4.04
N VAL A 118 -35.06 0.45 -5.05
CA VAL A 118 -34.49 0.29 -6.40
C VAL A 118 -32.97 0.48 -6.39
N ILE A 119 -32.45 1.41 -5.60
CA ILE A 119 -31.00 1.61 -5.49
C ILE A 119 -30.33 0.41 -4.82
N ASN A 120 -30.91 -0.10 -3.73
CA ASN A 120 -30.39 -1.28 -3.02
C ASN A 120 -30.38 -2.52 -3.92
N GLU A 121 -31.46 -2.77 -4.67
CA GLU A 121 -31.53 -3.85 -5.66
C GLU A 121 -30.43 -3.71 -6.72
N LYS A 122 -30.19 -2.50 -7.25
CA LYS A 122 -29.12 -2.24 -8.20
C LYS A 122 -27.73 -2.50 -7.61
N ILE A 123 -27.47 -2.09 -6.37
CA ILE A 123 -26.18 -2.35 -5.70
C ILE A 123 -25.95 -3.85 -5.55
N VAL A 124 -26.96 -4.61 -5.15
CA VAL A 124 -26.88 -6.08 -5.02
C VAL A 124 -26.64 -6.74 -6.38
N SER A 125 -27.38 -6.33 -7.41
CA SER A 125 -27.22 -6.83 -8.78
C SER A 125 -25.82 -6.55 -9.36
N GLN A 126 -25.25 -5.37 -9.09
CA GLN A 126 -23.90 -5.03 -9.53
C GLN A 126 -22.81 -5.83 -8.80
N ARG A 127 -23.04 -6.20 -7.53
CA ARG A 127 -22.11 -7.05 -6.77
C ARG A 127 -22.11 -8.48 -7.30
N THR A 128 -23.29 -9.07 -7.51
CA THR A 128 -23.44 -10.42 -8.06
C THR A 128 -22.87 -10.54 -9.47
N SER A 129 -23.18 -9.58 -10.35
CA SER A 129 -22.65 -9.54 -11.73
C SER A 129 -21.11 -9.39 -11.82
N LYS A 130 -20.46 -8.90 -10.77
CA LYS A 130 -19.00 -8.84 -10.68
C LYS A 130 -18.42 -10.17 -10.20
N LEU A 131 -19.04 -10.81 -9.22
CA LEU A 131 -18.65 -12.13 -8.72
C LEU A 131 -18.79 -13.21 -9.80
N ASP A 132 -19.87 -13.18 -10.59
CA ASP A 132 -20.10 -14.14 -11.68
C ASP A 132 -19.12 -13.99 -12.85
N LYS A 133 -18.38 -12.88 -12.94
CA LYS A 133 -17.34 -12.65 -13.96
C LYS A 133 -15.93 -13.09 -13.53
N GLU A 134 -15.76 -13.40 -12.24
CA GLU A 134 -14.49 -13.85 -11.66
C GLU A 134 -14.39 -15.39 -11.55
N TYR A 135 -15.43 -16.13 -11.97
CA TYR A 135 -15.46 -17.59 -12.16
C TYR A 135 -15.48 -17.94 -13.65
#